data_AF-A0A9Q3QAD4-F1
#
_entry.id   AF-A0A9Q3QAD4-F1
#
_cell.length_a   1.000
_cell.length_b   1.000
_cell.length_c   1.000
_cell.angle_alpha   90.00
_cell.angle_beta   90.00
_cell.angle_gamma   90.00
#
_symmetry.space_group_name_H-M   'P 1'
#
loop_
_entity.id
_entity.type
_entity.pdbx_description
1 polymer ?
#
loop_
_entity_poly.entity_id
_entity_poly.type
_entity_poly.pdbx_seq_one_letter_code
_entity_poly.pdbx_strand_id
1 'polypeptide(L)'
;MPFSSKFVPVTSILENIYLDLCGPLSTPTVSGYQYFMIIIDQFSKFISVKLLKRKNEAFTHFKEFKNSAENFHSEKIKIIISDGGGEFKNNSFEQLCSKSGIKHCFGPAYTPQHNGISERGNRSIIEKARCLLMQFSLPMKFWGVATATAAFLCNLIPKQNNNTRPFVSG
;
A
#
# COMPACT_ATOMS: atom_id res chain seq x y z
N MET A 1 32.65 -8.79 19.34
CA MET A 1 31.76 -9.63 18.50
C MET A 1 31.11 -8.75 17.44
N PRO A 2 31.26 -8.99 16.13
CA PRO A 2 30.57 -8.18 15.14
C PRO A 2 29.22 -8.83 14.79
N PHE A 3 28.13 -8.11 15.06
CA PHE A 3 26.82 -8.42 14.47
C PHE A 3 26.89 -8.10 12.98
N SER A 4 26.94 -9.15 12.15
CA SER A 4 26.73 -9.03 10.70
C SER A 4 25.22 -8.92 10.46
N SER A 5 24.68 -7.69 10.39
CA SER A 5 23.30 -7.45 9.95
C SER A 5 23.21 -7.62 8.43
N LYS A 6 23.33 -8.86 7.95
CA LYS A 6 22.97 -9.19 6.56
C LYS A 6 21.44 -9.17 6.46
N PHE A 7 20.91 -8.09 5.91
CA PHE A 7 19.51 -7.96 5.52
C PHE A 7 19.12 -9.11 4.58
N VAL A 8 17.97 -9.74 4.81
CA VAL A 8 17.41 -10.71 3.86
C VAL A 8 16.64 -9.91 2.79
N PRO A 9 17.12 -9.89 1.53
CA PRO A 9 16.38 -9.26 0.45
C PRO A 9 15.08 -10.02 0.21
N VAL A 10 13.99 -9.30 -0.08
CA VAL A 10 12.73 -9.92 -0.50
C VAL A 10 12.94 -10.59 -1.84
N THR A 11 12.54 -11.85 -1.96
CA THR A 11 12.86 -12.71 -3.12
C THR A 11 11.66 -13.00 -4.00
N SER A 12 10.44 -12.77 -3.50
CA SER A 12 9.20 -13.16 -4.16
C SER A 12 8.10 -12.09 -4.00
N ILE A 13 7.13 -12.11 -4.92
CA ILE A 13 5.92 -11.28 -4.85
C ILE A 13 5.13 -11.70 -3.60
N LEU A 14 4.47 -10.74 -2.95
CA LEU A 14 3.67 -10.89 -1.72
C LEU A 14 4.45 -11.24 -0.45
N GLU A 15 5.74 -11.55 -0.53
CA GLU A 15 6.55 -11.87 0.65
C GLU A 15 6.45 -10.77 1.73
N ASN A 16 6.63 -9.51 1.33
CA ASN A 16 6.41 -8.36 2.21
C ASN A 16 5.51 -7.33 1.52
N ILE A 17 4.46 -6.90 2.21
CA ILE A 17 3.61 -5.78 1.78
C ILE A 17 3.56 -4.67 2.82
N TYR A 18 3.47 -3.43 2.34
CA TYR A 18 3.23 -2.25 3.16
C TYR A 18 1.77 -1.84 3.03
N LEU A 19 1.14 -1.55 4.16
CA LEU A 19 -0.21 -1.03 4.27
C LEU A 19 -0.18 0.36 4.90
N ASP A 20 -0.90 1.29 4.29
CA ASP A 20 -1.08 2.64 4.81
C ASP A 20 -2.51 3.11 4.55
N LEU A 21 -3.09 3.82 5.51
CA LEU A 21 -4.41 4.40 5.40
C LEU A 21 -4.34 5.91 5.60
N CYS A 22 -4.58 6.65 4.52
CA CYS A 22 -4.55 8.10 4.53
C CYS A 22 -5.96 8.67 4.72
N GLY A 23 -6.12 9.56 5.69
CA GLY A 23 -7.32 10.36 5.90
C GLY A 23 -7.75 10.47 7.38
N PRO A 24 -8.86 11.17 7.67
CA PRO A 24 -9.76 11.80 6.71
C PRO A 24 -9.12 13.01 6.03
N LEU A 25 -9.34 13.15 4.71
CA LEU A 25 -8.98 14.38 4.00
C LEU A 25 -10.06 15.45 4.21
N SER A 26 -9.63 16.69 4.40
CA SER A 26 -10.52 17.83 4.70
C SER A 26 -11.57 18.08 3.62
N THR A 27 -11.24 17.78 2.36
CA THR A 27 -12.16 17.89 1.23
C THR A 27 -12.56 16.50 0.78
N PRO A 28 -13.83 16.08 0.94
CA PRO A 28 -14.33 14.85 0.35
C PRO A 28 -14.24 14.89 -1.19
N THR A 29 -14.13 13.72 -1.81
CA THR A 29 -14.30 13.64 -3.28
C THR A 29 -15.74 13.94 -3.70
N VAL A 30 -15.96 14.13 -5.00
CA VAL A 30 -17.31 14.26 -5.58
C VAL A 30 -18.25 13.13 -5.15
N SER A 31 -17.73 11.90 -5.03
CA SER A 31 -18.51 10.71 -4.64
C SER A 31 -18.53 10.45 -3.12
N GLY A 32 -18.01 11.39 -2.32
CA GLY A 32 -18.05 11.33 -0.85
C GLY A 32 -16.97 10.46 -0.20
N TYR A 33 -15.94 10.02 -0.93
CA TYR A 33 -14.77 9.37 -0.32
C TYR A 33 -13.96 10.37 0.50
N GLN A 34 -13.49 9.94 1.67
CA GLN A 34 -12.72 10.77 2.62
C GLN A 34 -11.37 10.15 2.98
N TYR A 35 -11.15 8.89 2.64
CA TYR A 35 -9.94 8.15 2.94
C TYR A 35 -9.46 7.40 1.70
N PHE A 36 -8.20 6.99 1.69
CA PHE A 36 -7.71 6.00 0.74
C PHE A 36 -6.66 5.11 1.39
N MET A 37 -6.72 3.81 1.05
CA MET A 37 -5.75 2.82 1.49
C MET A 37 -4.75 2.58 0.36
N ILE A 38 -3.46 2.54 0.71
CA ILE A 38 -2.38 2.15 -0.19
C ILE A 38 -1.83 0.80 0.27
N ILE A 39 -1.66 -0.12 -0.68
CA ILE A 39 -0.90 -1.36 -0.47
C ILE A 39 0.26 -1.37 -1.46
N ILE A 40 1.48 -1.55 -0.96
CA ILE A 40 2.69 -1.65 -1.78
C ILE A 40 3.35 -3.00 -1.58
N ASP A 41 3.52 -3.75 -2.66
CA ASP A 41 4.33 -4.97 -2.65
C ASP A 41 5.83 -4.63 -2.69
N GLN A 42 6.60 -5.14 -1.74
CA GLN A 42 8.02 -4.77 -1.61
C GLN A 42 8.86 -5.30 -2.77
N PHE A 43 8.51 -6.46 -3.36
CA PHE A 43 9.29 -7.06 -4.43
C PHE A 43 8.98 -6.41 -5.78
N SER A 44 7.78 -6.61 -6.31
CA SER A 44 7.31 -6.07 -7.60
C SER A 44 7.19 -4.55 -7.60
N LYS A 45 7.18 -3.91 -6.43
CA LYS A 45 6.84 -2.50 -6.24
C LYS A 45 5.43 -2.17 -6.73
N PHE A 46 4.55 -3.15 -6.91
CA PHE A 46 3.18 -2.91 -7.30
C PHE A 46 2.47 -2.06 -6.25
N ILE A 47 1.66 -1.11 -6.71
CA ILE A 47 0.92 -0.18 -5.86
C ILE A 47 -0.57 -0.37 -6.12
N SER A 48 -1.30 -0.79 -5.10
CA SER A 48 -2.77 -0.83 -5.11
C SER A 48 -3.31 0.33 -4.28
N VAL A 49 -4.32 1.04 -4.81
CA VAL A 49 -5.00 2.14 -4.13
C VAL A 49 -6.49 1.87 -4.10
N LYS A 50 -7.10 1.99 -2.93
CA LYS A 50 -8.56 1.89 -2.74
C LYS A 50 -9.10 3.14 -2.06
N LEU A 51 -10.08 3.81 -2.68
CA LEU A 51 -10.80 4.92 -2.08
C LEU A 51 -11.87 4.41 -1.11
N LEU A 52 -11.96 5.03 0.06
CA LEU A 52 -12.86 4.60 1.15
C LEU A 52 -13.69 5.78 1.67
N LYS A 53 -14.95 5.51 2.02
CA LYS A 53 -15.82 6.51 2.65
C LYS A 53 -15.60 6.55 4.15
N ARG A 54 -15.32 5.40 4.75
CA ARG A 54 -15.11 5.26 6.20
C ARG A 54 -13.84 4.47 6.49
N LYS A 55 -13.21 4.79 7.62
CA LYS A 55 -11.99 4.14 8.11
C LYS A 55 -12.14 2.61 8.29
N ASN A 56 -13.33 2.15 8.71
CA ASN A 56 -13.59 0.72 8.96
C ASN A 56 -13.71 -0.13 7.68
N GLU A 57 -13.83 0.48 6.50
CA GLU A 57 -13.86 -0.23 5.21
C GLU A 57 -12.48 -0.80 4.84
N ALA A 58 -11.39 -0.27 5.42
CA ALA A 58 -10.02 -0.67 5.13
C ALA A 58 -9.78 -2.17 5.34
N PHE A 59 -10.28 -2.74 6.44
CA PHE A 59 -10.08 -4.16 6.73
C PHE A 59 -10.77 -5.07 5.72
N THR A 60 -12.02 -4.76 5.35
CA THR A 60 -12.78 -5.53 4.36
C THR A 60 -12.05 -5.53 3.01
N HIS A 61 -11.59 -4.36 2.56
CA HIS A 61 -10.85 -4.27 1.30
C HIS A 61 -9.48 -4.91 1.36
N PHE A 62 -8.79 -4.87 2.49
CA PHE A 62 -7.55 -5.62 2.65
C PHE A 62 -7.77 -7.12 2.48
N LYS A 63 -8.84 -7.68 3.06
CA LYS A 63 -9.20 -9.09 2.93
C LYS A 63 -9.49 -9.47 1.47
N GLU A 64 -10.23 -8.62 0.76
CA GLU A 64 -10.50 -8.79 -0.68
C GLU A 64 -9.20 -8.77 -1.50
N PHE A 65 -8.34 -7.77 -1.26
CA PHE A 65 -7.04 -7.65 -1.91
C PHE A 65 -6.18 -8.88 -1.67
N LYS A 66 -6.03 -9.32 -0.41
CA LYS A 66 -5.27 -10.52 -0.04
C LYS A 66 -5.74 -11.72 -0.84
N ASN A 67 -7.04 -12.02 -0.80
CA ASN A 67 -7.58 -13.21 -1.46
C ASN A 67 -7.35 -13.16 -2.98
N SER A 68 -7.57 -12.00 -3.61
CA SER A 68 -7.35 -11.84 -5.04
C SER A 68 -5.87 -11.95 -5.41
N ALA A 69 -4.98 -11.31 -4.66
CA ALA A 69 -3.54 -11.28 -4.94
C ALA A 69 -2.91 -12.67 -4.74
N GLU A 70 -3.24 -13.34 -3.63
CA GLU A 70 -2.73 -14.68 -3.34
C GLU A 70 -3.22 -15.71 -4.36
N ASN A 71 -4.49 -15.63 -4.77
CA ASN A 71 -5.05 -16.50 -5.80
C ASN A 71 -4.41 -16.25 -7.17
N PHE A 72 -4.22 -14.98 -7.56
CA PHE A 72 -3.66 -14.64 -8.87
C PHE A 72 -2.19 -15.04 -9.00
N HIS A 73 -1.39 -14.84 -7.95
CA HIS A 73 0.03 -15.16 -7.97
C HIS A 73 0.35 -16.59 -7.51
N SER A 74 -0.62 -17.33 -6.98
CA SER A 74 -0.39 -18.62 -6.32
C SER A 74 0.69 -18.55 -5.21
N GLU A 75 0.81 -17.37 -4.58
CA GLU A 75 1.77 -17.05 -3.54
C GLU A 75 1.04 -16.53 -2.31
N LYS A 76 1.63 -16.65 -1.13
CA LYS A 76 1.02 -16.16 0.12
C LYS A 76 1.70 -14.92 0.63
N ILE A 77 0.91 -14.02 1.22
CA ILE A 77 1.48 -12.91 1.97
C ILE A 77 2.20 -13.47 3.20
N LYS A 78 3.46 -13.10 3.42
CA LYS A 78 4.22 -13.56 4.60
C LYS A 78 4.30 -12.50 5.68
N ILE A 79 4.56 -11.25 5.29
CA ILE A 79 4.72 -10.13 6.23
C ILE A 79 3.87 -8.94 5.79
N ILE A 80 3.11 -8.40 6.74
CA ILE A 80 2.42 -7.10 6.60
C ILE A 80 3.16 -6.08 7.46
N ILE A 81 3.42 -4.91 6.89
CA ILE A 81 4.03 -3.78 7.58
C ILE A 81 3.03 -2.62 7.53
N SER A 82 2.55 -2.16 8.69
CA SER A 82 1.66 -0.98 8.77
C SER A 82 2.13 0.03 9.80
N ASP A 83 1.62 1.27 9.73
CA ASP A 83 2.03 2.42 10.55
C ASP A 83 1.51 2.40 12.00
N GLY A 84 0.89 1.30 12.44
CA GLY A 84 0.34 1.21 13.79
C GLY A 84 -0.98 1.95 13.98
N GLY A 85 -1.65 2.37 12.90
CA GLY A 85 -3.03 2.83 12.94
C GLY A 85 -3.99 1.84 13.59
N GLY A 86 -4.96 2.35 14.35
CA GLY A 86 -5.94 1.54 15.12
C GLY A 86 -6.80 0.59 14.26
N GLU A 87 -6.99 0.90 12.99
CA GLU A 87 -7.66 0.09 11.97
C GLU A 87 -6.95 -1.26 11.70
N PHE A 88 -5.64 -1.31 11.92
CA PHE A 88 -4.83 -2.52 11.78
C PHE A 88 -4.49 -3.14 13.14
N LYS A 89 -4.83 -2.47 14.25
CA LYS A 89 -4.69 -2.96 15.64
C LYS A 89 -6.04 -3.42 16.21
N ASN A 90 -6.76 -4.26 15.48
CA ASN A 90 -7.99 -4.85 15.99
C ASN A 90 -7.91 -6.39 15.98
N ASN A 91 -8.68 -7.02 16.87
CA ASN A 91 -8.68 -8.47 17.03
C ASN A 91 -9.02 -9.21 15.73
N SER A 92 -9.87 -8.62 14.87
CA SER A 92 -10.25 -9.23 13.59
C SER A 92 -9.06 -9.29 12.62
N PHE A 93 -8.24 -8.25 12.58
CA PHE A 93 -7.02 -8.18 11.76
C PHE A 93 -5.98 -9.18 12.27
N GLU A 94 -5.75 -9.19 13.58
CA GLU A 94 -4.82 -10.12 14.21
C GLU A 94 -5.25 -11.58 13.99
N GLN A 95 -6.54 -11.90 14.18
CA GLN A 95 -7.08 -13.23 13.88
C GLN A 95 -6.90 -13.63 12.42
N LEU A 96 -7.09 -12.70 11.48
CA LEU A 96 -6.86 -12.96 10.05
C LEU A 96 -5.38 -13.27 9.78
N CYS A 97 -4.47 -12.50 10.38
CA CYS A 97 -3.04 -12.72 10.28
C CYS A 97 -2.63 -14.08 10.86
N SER A 98 -3.06 -14.40 12.09
CA SER A 98 -2.76 -15.69 12.74
C SER A 98 -3.31 -16.88 11.94
N LYS A 99 -4.56 -16.81 11.45
CA LYS A 99 -5.15 -17.88 10.63
C LYS A 99 -4.42 -18.09 9.30
N SER A 100 -3.84 -17.03 8.75
CA SER A 100 -3.14 -17.07 7.46
C SER A 100 -1.63 -17.32 7.62
N GLY A 101 -1.11 -17.39 8.84
CA GLY A 101 0.32 -17.48 9.11
C GLY A 101 1.11 -16.20 8.76
N ILE A 102 0.42 -15.06 8.70
CA ILE A 102 1.03 -13.77 8.34
C ILE A 102 1.64 -13.13 9.58
N LYS A 103 2.90 -12.70 9.47
CA LYS A 103 3.53 -11.87 10.48
C LYS A 103 3.13 -10.41 10.28
N HIS A 104 2.42 -9.84 11.26
CA HIS A 104 2.09 -8.42 11.25
C HIS A 104 3.12 -7.62 12.05
N CYS A 105 3.81 -6.70 11.39
CA CYS A 105 4.76 -5.78 11.97
C CYS A 105 4.18 -4.37 11.98
N PHE A 106 4.25 -3.70 13.14
CA PHE A 106 3.97 -2.27 13.24
C PHE A 106 5.28 -1.50 13.10
N GLY A 107 5.34 -0.51 12.22
CA GLY A 107 6.49 0.39 12.10
C GLY A 107 6.63 1.27 13.36
N PRO A 108 7.86 1.42 13.89
CA PRO A 108 8.56 2.71 13.80
C PRO A 108 10.04 2.56 13.37
N ALA A 109 10.62 3.66 12.85
CA ALA A 109 11.96 3.80 12.29
C ALA A 109 13.05 2.85 12.84
N TYR A 110 13.32 1.70 12.21
CA TYR A 110 14.60 0.99 12.34
C TYR A 110 14.81 0.02 11.18
N THR A 111 15.02 0.60 10.00
CA THR A 111 16.19 0.34 9.14
C THR A 111 16.06 1.29 7.94
N PRO A 112 16.95 2.29 7.81
CA PRO A 112 16.86 3.32 6.77
C PRO A 112 16.67 2.77 5.35
N GLN A 113 17.15 1.55 5.08
CA GLN A 113 17.04 0.91 3.77
C GLN A 113 15.66 0.28 3.47
N HIS A 114 14.92 -0.26 4.46
CA HIS A 114 13.56 -0.79 4.22
C HIS A 114 12.50 0.32 4.21
N ASN A 115 12.60 1.29 5.14
CA ASN A 115 11.69 2.44 5.21
C ASN A 115 11.72 3.31 3.96
N GLY A 116 12.89 3.46 3.33
CA GLY A 116 13.01 4.30 2.15
C GLY A 116 12.10 3.88 1.01
N ILE A 117 11.76 2.60 0.84
CA ILE A 117 10.99 2.15 -0.32
C ILE A 117 9.49 2.43 -0.13
N SER A 118 8.93 2.14 1.04
CA SER A 118 7.51 2.36 1.32
C SER A 118 7.20 3.82 1.63
N GLU A 119 8.02 4.49 2.43
CA GLU A 119 7.84 5.90 2.77
C GLU A 119 7.99 6.78 1.53
N ARG A 120 8.99 6.51 0.67
CA ARG A 120 9.09 7.20 -0.64
C ARG A 120 7.96 6.79 -1.56
N GLY A 121 7.49 5.55 -1.52
CA GLY A 121 6.37 5.07 -2.33
C GLY A 121 5.08 5.84 -2.03
N ASN A 122 4.65 5.84 -0.77
CA ASN A 122 3.43 6.53 -0.32
C ASN A 122 3.53 8.03 -0.53
N ARG A 123 4.65 8.64 -0.12
CA ARG A 123 4.91 10.07 -0.34
C ARG A 123 4.90 10.42 -1.83
N SER A 124 5.52 9.59 -2.67
CA SER A 124 5.54 9.81 -4.12
C SER A 124 4.15 9.72 -4.74
N ILE A 125 3.28 8.81 -4.30
CA ILE A 125 1.90 8.74 -4.81
C ILE A 125 1.13 10.01 -4.45
N ILE A 126 1.23 10.46 -3.20
CA ILE A 126 0.54 11.68 -2.73
C ILE A 126 1.06 12.91 -3.45
N GLU A 127 2.38 13.05 -3.60
CA GLU A 127 3.00 14.14 -4.35
C GLU A 127 2.60 14.11 -5.83
N LYS A 128 2.62 12.94 -6.48
CA LYS A 128 2.17 12.80 -7.87
C LYS A 128 0.70 13.14 -8.03
N ALA A 129 -0.16 12.74 -7.10
CA ALA A 129 -1.57 13.11 -7.10
C ALA A 129 -1.74 14.63 -7.00
N ARG A 130 -0.98 15.29 -6.11
CA ARG A 130 -0.96 16.76 -6.01
C ARG A 130 -0.47 17.42 -7.30
N CYS A 131 0.61 16.93 -7.90
CA CYS A 131 1.11 17.43 -9.18
C CYS A 131 0.07 17.31 -10.29
N LEU A 132 -0.63 16.18 -10.39
CA LEU A 132 -1.72 16.00 -11.37
C LEU A 132 -2.84 17.02 -11.15
N LEU A 133 -3.26 17.24 -9.91
CA LEU A 133 -4.28 18.26 -9.62
C LEU A 133 -3.83 19.66 -10.03
N MET A 134 -2.59 20.03 -9.69
CA MET A 134 -2.03 21.34 -10.04
C MET A 134 -1.86 21.52 -11.55
N GLN A 135 -1.32 20.51 -12.24
CA GLN A 135 -1.05 20.54 -13.68
C GLN A 135 -2.33 20.76 -14.50
N PHE A 136 -3.44 20.13 -14.10
CA PHE A 136 -4.73 20.27 -14.78
C PHE A 136 -5.65 21.30 -14.14
N SER A 137 -5.15 22.07 -13.16
CA SER A 137 -5.95 23.05 -12.40
C SER A 137 -7.25 22.46 -11.83
N LEU A 138 -7.21 21.19 -11.40
CA LEU A 138 -8.36 20.48 -10.88
C LEU A 138 -8.61 20.83 -9.41
N PRO A 139 -9.87 21.10 -9.02
CA PRO A 139 -10.23 21.31 -7.62
C PRO A 139 -9.91 20.08 -6.74
N MET A 140 -9.64 20.31 -5.46
CA MET A 140 -9.23 19.26 -4.51
C MET A 140 -10.22 18.08 -4.43
N LYS A 141 -11.53 18.28 -4.71
CA LYS A 141 -12.54 17.20 -4.78
C LYS A 141 -12.22 16.08 -5.80
N PHE A 142 -11.24 16.28 -6.68
CA PHE A 142 -10.74 15.27 -7.62
C PHE A 142 -9.55 14.47 -7.10
N TRP A 143 -9.11 14.68 -5.86
CA TRP A 143 -7.96 13.97 -5.28
C TRP A 143 -8.08 12.46 -5.40
N GLY A 144 -9.28 11.87 -5.29
CA GLY A 144 -9.47 10.43 -5.39
C GLY A 144 -9.08 9.88 -6.77
N VAL A 145 -9.51 10.56 -7.83
CA VAL A 145 -9.13 10.22 -9.21
C VAL A 145 -7.64 10.49 -9.42
N ALA A 146 -7.12 11.62 -8.93
CA ALA A 146 -5.70 11.94 -9.06
C ALA A 146 -4.80 10.90 -8.37
N THR A 147 -5.16 10.42 -7.18
CA THR A 147 -4.42 9.38 -6.46
C THR A 147 -4.47 8.04 -7.19
N ALA A 148 -5.64 7.62 -7.68
CA ALA A 148 -5.78 6.39 -8.47
C ALA A 148 -4.96 6.46 -9.77
N THR A 149 -5.03 7.59 -10.47
CA THR A 149 -4.24 7.84 -11.69
C THR A 149 -2.74 7.85 -11.39
N ALA A 150 -2.31 8.48 -10.29
CA ALA A 150 -0.90 8.47 -9.88
C ALA A 150 -0.39 7.04 -9.64
N ALA A 151 -1.18 6.21 -8.96
CA ALA A 151 -0.83 4.79 -8.74
C ALA A 151 -0.79 4.00 -10.05
N PHE A 152 -1.77 4.19 -10.93
CA PHE A 152 -1.80 3.57 -12.25
C PHE A 152 -0.54 3.92 -13.08
N LEU A 153 -0.20 5.21 -13.17
CA LEU A 153 1.01 5.67 -13.86
C LEU A 153 2.28 5.09 -13.22
N CYS A 154 2.36 5.01 -11.90
CA CYS A 154 3.48 4.38 -11.19
C CYS A 154 3.64 2.89 -11.50
N ASN A 155 2.55 2.19 -11.81
CA ASN A 155 2.59 0.77 -12.18
C ASN A 155 2.93 0.57 -13.67
N LEU A 156 2.65 1.54 -14.54
CA LEU A 156 3.01 1.45 -15.96
C LEU A 156 4.50 1.70 -16.23
N ILE A 157 5.16 2.49 -15.40
CA ILE A 157 6.58 2.83 -15.61
C ILE A 157 7.43 1.62 -15.22
N PRO A 158 8.27 1.08 -16.13
CA PRO A 158 9.20 0.01 -15.80
C PRO A 158 10.15 0.47 -14.70
N LYS A 159 10.14 -0.24 -13.58
CA LYS A 159 11.05 0.06 -12.48
C LYS A 159 12.35 -0.70 -12.76
N GLN A 160 13.47 0.03 -12.88
CA GLN A 160 14.79 -0.57 -13.05
C GLN A 160 14.96 -1.68 -12.00
N ASN A 161 15.15 -2.91 -12.49
CA ASN A 161 15.39 -4.19 -11.80
C ASN A 161 14.28 -5.24 -11.68
N ASN A 162 13.03 -5.05 -12.13
CA ASN A 162 12.08 -6.17 -12.11
C ASN A 162 11.29 -6.31 -13.42
N ASN A 163 11.50 -7.44 -14.11
CA ASN A 163 10.81 -7.86 -15.34
C ASN A 163 9.34 -8.32 -15.09
N THR A 164 8.78 -8.02 -13.91
CA THR A 164 7.43 -8.43 -13.52
C THR A 164 6.44 -7.30 -13.78
N ARG A 165 5.51 -7.53 -14.73
CA ARG A 165 4.42 -6.61 -15.00
C ARG A 165 3.46 -6.58 -13.80
N PRO A 166 3.09 -5.40 -13.28
CA PRO A 166 2.11 -5.30 -12.21
C PRO A 166 0.68 -5.65 -12.69
N PHE A 167 -0.08 -6.30 -11.81
CA PHE A 167 -1.49 -6.63 -11.97
C PHE A 167 -2.34 -5.35 -12.06
N VAL A 168 -3.34 -5.32 -12.95
CA VAL A 168 -4.33 -4.22 -13.00
C VAL A 168 -5.64 -4.79 -12.49
N SER A 169 -6.05 -4.38 -11.28
CA SER A 169 -7.41 -4.65 -10.79
C SER A 169 -8.37 -3.67 -11.47
N GLY A 170 -9.32 -4.19 -12.26
CA GLY A 170 -10.50 -3.46 -12.71
C GLY A 170 -11.55 -3.30 -11.61
#